data_AF-A0A6F8YBR5-F1
#
_entry.id   AF-A0A6F8YBR5-F1
#
_cell.length_a   1.000
_cell.length_b   1.000
_cell.length_c   1.000
_cell.angle_alpha   90.00
_cell.angle_beta   90.00
_cell.angle_gamma   90.00
#
_symmetry.space_group_name_H-M   'P 1'
#
loop_
_entity.id
_entity.type
_entity.pdbx_description
1 polymer ?
#
loop_
_entity_poly.entity_id
_entity_poly.type
_entity_poly.pdbx_seq_one_letter_code
_entity_poly.pdbx_strand_id
1 'polypeptide(L)'
;MTGYQQAGGEAITAFADAGVKGIVTAGTGAGGLSSAQGAARTAAAAKGVVFVSTTRTGSGSVYGGSTTQPIIAGDDLLPQKARLLLMLSLAFAGTDVDKIRKWVTGLGNPEFDLT
;
A
#
# COMPACT_ATOMS: atom_id res chain seq x y z
N MET A 1 7.15 -1.51 4.39
CA MET A 1 8.16 -2.58 4.29
C MET A 1 8.80 -2.55 2.91
N THR A 2 10.08 -2.85 2.81
CA THR A 2 10.86 -2.70 1.56
C THR A 2 10.93 -4.03 0.82
N GLY A 3 10.71 -4.00 -0.50
CA GLY A 3 10.92 -5.13 -1.39
C GLY A 3 12.37 -5.18 -1.90
N TYR A 4 12.90 -6.38 -2.03
CA TYR A 4 14.20 -6.66 -2.63
C TYR A 4 14.18 -8.07 -3.24
N GLN A 5 15.23 -8.45 -3.96
CA GLN A 5 15.29 -9.78 -4.59
C GLN A 5 15.16 -10.87 -3.53
N GLN A 6 14.25 -11.82 -3.77
CA GLN A 6 13.96 -12.93 -2.86
C GLN A 6 13.52 -12.51 -1.45
N ALA A 7 13.05 -11.27 -1.25
CA ALA A 7 12.51 -10.86 0.04
C ALA A 7 11.40 -11.82 0.49
N GLY A 8 11.43 -12.25 1.75
CA GLY A 8 10.40 -13.12 2.31
C GLY A 8 9.13 -12.37 2.72
N GLY A 9 8.10 -13.14 3.08
CA GLY A 9 6.79 -12.62 3.51
C GLY A 9 6.69 -12.31 5.00
N GLU A 10 7.73 -12.64 5.77
CA GLU A 10 7.70 -12.71 7.24
C GLU A 10 7.33 -11.37 7.87
N ALA A 11 7.87 -10.27 7.34
CA ALA A 11 7.55 -8.94 7.85
C ALA A 11 6.07 -8.56 7.60
N ILE A 12 5.48 -8.93 6.46
CA ILE A 12 4.04 -8.68 6.21
C ILE A 12 3.21 -9.52 7.18
N THR A 13 3.52 -10.81 7.29
CA THR A 13 2.82 -11.73 8.19
C THR A 13 2.90 -11.27 9.64
N ALA A 14 4.10 -10.94 10.12
CA ALA A 14 4.31 -10.48 11.49
C ALA A 14 3.53 -9.20 11.80
N PHE A 15 3.50 -8.22 10.89
CA PHE A 15 2.70 -7.01 11.09
C PHE A 15 1.20 -7.31 11.07
N ALA A 16 0.73 -8.15 10.15
CA ALA A 16 -0.68 -8.54 10.08
C ALA A 16 -1.12 -9.26 11.36
N ASP A 17 -0.30 -10.19 11.87
CA ASP A 17 -0.59 -10.93 13.10
C ASP A 17 -0.48 -10.05 14.35
N ALA A 18 0.34 -8.98 14.30
CA ALA A 18 0.35 -7.92 15.32
C ALA A 18 -0.88 -6.99 15.24
N GLY A 19 -1.80 -7.20 14.28
CA GLY A 19 -3.05 -6.46 14.17
C GLY A 19 -2.93 -5.06 13.55
N VAL A 20 -1.91 -4.81 12.71
CA VAL A 20 -1.83 -3.51 12.01
C VAL A 20 -3.00 -3.35 11.04
N LYS A 21 -3.54 -2.13 10.97
CA LYS A 21 -4.66 -1.81 10.05
C LYS A 21 -4.20 -1.55 8.62
N GLY A 22 -2.92 -1.21 8.42
CA GLY A 22 -2.40 -0.99 7.08
C GLY A 22 -0.87 -1.03 6.98
N ILE A 23 -0.40 -1.32 5.77
CA ILE A 23 1.01 -1.50 5.43
C ILE A 23 1.31 -0.78 4.10
N VAL A 24 2.37 0.02 4.08
CA VAL A 24 2.93 0.53 2.82
C VAL A 24 4.03 -0.40 2.34
N THR A 25 4.00 -0.83 1.08
CA THR A 25 5.08 -1.60 0.45
C THR A 25 5.93 -0.69 -0.44
N ALA A 26 7.24 -0.70 -0.28
CA ALA A 26 8.19 -0.02 -1.16
C ALA A 26 8.83 -1.06 -2.09
N GLY A 27 8.12 -1.41 -3.17
CA GLY A 27 8.52 -2.45 -4.13
C GLY A 27 9.67 -2.03 -5.05
N THR A 28 10.09 -2.94 -5.93
CA THR A 28 11.15 -2.70 -6.92
C THR A 28 10.53 -2.25 -8.25
N GLY A 29 11.15 -1.26 -8.91
CA GLY A 29 10.67 -0.75 -10.21
C GLY A 29 9.25 -0.18 -10.11
N ALA A 30 8.31 -0.72 -10.88
CA ALA A 30 6.90 -0.33 -10.85
C ALA A 30 6.13 -0.90 -9.63
N GLY A 31 6.75 -0.94 -8.45
CA GLY A 31 6.14 -1.42 -7.20
C GLY A 31 6.11 -2.95 -7.04
N GLY A 32 6.94 -3.69 -7.79
CA GLY A 32 7.00 -5.14 -7.76
C GLY A 32 7.45 -5.72 -6.42
N LEU A 33 6.83 -6.84 -6.02
CA LEU A 33 7.18 -7.64 -4.85
C LEU A 33 7.68 -9.01 -5.28
N SER A 34 8.46 -9.67 -4.42
CA SER A 34 8.78 -11.10 -4.61
C SER A 34 7.49 -11.94 -4.56
N SER A 35 7.54 -13.18 -5.05
CA SER A 35 6.42 -14.12 -4.94
C SER A 35 5.99 -14.35 -3.49
N ALA A 36 6.94 -14.50 -2.57
CA ALA A 36 6.68 -14.69 -1.14
C ALA A 36 6.01 -13.45 -0.51
N GLN A 37 6.50 -12.24 -0.81
CA GLN A 37 5.88 -10.99 -0.35
C GLN A 37 4.49 -10.79 -0.94
N GLY A 38 4.30 -11.10 -2.22
CA GLY A 38 3.02 -11.02 -2.90
C GLY A 38 1.98 -11.95 -2.25
N ALA A 39 2.36 -13.20 -1.97
CA ALA A 39 1.51 -14.17 -1.28
C ALA A 39 1.14 -13.70 0.14
N ALA A 40 2.11 -13.23 0.92
CA ALA A 40 1.87 -12.71 2.26
C ALA A 40 0.96 -11.46 2.25
N ARG A 41 1.15 -10.56 1.28
CA ARG A 41 0.28 -9.39 1.07
C ARG A 41 -1.15 -9.81 0.80
N THR A 42 -1.37 -10.75 -0.12
CA THR A 42 -2.72 -11.25 -0.44
C THR A 42 -3.39 -11.89 0.77
N ALA A 43 -2.66 -12.70 1.54
CA ALA A 43 -3.18 -13.33 2.76
C ALA A 43 -3.54 -12.28 3.84
N ALA A 44 -2.68 -11.28 4.05
CA ALA A 44 -2.95 -10.20 5.00
C ALA A 44 -4.11 -9.29 4.53
N ALA A 45 -4.22 -9.01 3.22
CA ALA A 45 -5.31 -8.24 2.64
C ALA A 45 -6.66 -8.94 2.84
N ALA A 46 -6.70 -10.27 2.70
CA ALA A 46 -7.89 -11.07 3.00
C ALA A 46 -8.32 -11.01 4.47
N LYS A 47 -7.39 -10.68 5.39
CA LYS A 47 -7.68 -10.40 6.81
C LYS A 47 -8.09 -8.94 7.07
N GLY A 48 -8.21 -8.10 6.03
CA GLY A 48 -8.61 -6.70 6.12
C GLY A 48 -7.47 -5.70 6.29
N VAL A 49 -6.20 -6.11 6.17
CA VAL A 49 -5.07 -5.16 6.20
C VAL A 49 -5.02 -4.35 4.92
N VAL A 50 -5.03 -3.01 5.04
CA VAL A 50 -4.98 -2.11 3.89
C VAL A 50 -3.55 -1.90 3.40
N PHE A 51 -3.32 -2.14 2.12
CA PHE A 51 -2.01 -1.93 1.49
C PHE A 51 -2.01 -0.70 0.60
N VAL A 52 -0.94 0.08 0.69
CA VAL A 52 -0.57 1.07 -0.35
C VAL A 52 0.74 0.64 -0.98
N SER A 53 0.71 0.34 -2.27
CA SER A 53 1.86 -0.14 -3.04
C SER A 53 2.59 1.04 -3.66
N THR A 54 3.84 1.24 -3.25
CA THR A 54 4.75 2.30 -3.71
C THR A 54 6.05 1.67 -4.22
N THR A 55 6.99 2.49 -4.66
CA THR A 55 8.31 2.07 -5.13
C THR A 55 9.44 2.58 -4.23
N ARG A 56 10.52 1.80 -4.11
CA ARG A 56 11.76 2.21 -3.44
C ARG A 56 12.70 3.02 -4.33
N THR A 57 12.40 3.20 -5.62
CA THR A 57 13.24 3.92 -6.59
C THR A 57 13.35 5.42 -6.29
N GLY A 58 12.43 5.97 -5.49
CA GLY A 58 12.40 7.39 -5.13
C GLY A 58 11.74 8.30 -6.18
N SER A 59 11.40 7.75 -7.34
CA SER A 59 10.63 8.43 -8.41
C SER A 59 9.92 7.41 -9.30
N GLY A 60 8.98 7.90 -10.11
CA GLY A 60 8.11 7.09 -10.96
C GLY A 60 6.84 6.64 -10.25
N SER A 61 5.91 6.10 -11.03
CA SER A 61 4.56 5.78 -10.57
C SER A 61 4.33 4.28 -10.43
N VAL A 62 3.53 3.90 -9.43
CA VAL A 62 2.99 2.55 -9.25
C VAL A 62 1.53 2.54 -9.64
N TYR A 63 1.15 1.63 -10.53
CA TYR A 63 -0.21 1.42 -11.01
C TYR A 63 -0.71 0.02 -10.65
N GLY A 64 -1.97 -0.29 -10.97
CA GLY A 64 -2.49 -1.67 -10.89
C GLY A 64 -2.78 -2.15 -9.46
N GLY A 65 -3.50 -1.34 -8.68
CA GLY A 65 -4.12 -1.78 -7.44
C GLY A 65 -5.24 -2.82 -7.67
N SER A 66 -5.89 -3.25 -6.59
CA SER A 66 -7.04 -4.14 -6.63
C SER A 66 -8.34 -3.38 -6.39
N THR A 67 -9.36 -3.71 -7.17
CA THR A 67 -10.74 -3.22 -6.98
C THR A 67 -11.50 -4.03 -5.94
N THR A 68 -11.11 -5.29 -5.71
CA THR A 68 -11.81 -6.22 -4.82
C THR A 68 -11.08 -6.46 -3.50
N GLN A 69 -9.76 -6.28 -3.47
CA GLN A 69 -8.94 -6.40 -2.28
C GLN A 69 -8.50 -5.01 -1.77
N PRO A 70 -8.17 -4.87 -0.49
CA PRO A 70 -7.65 -3.62 0.09
C PRO A 70 -6.19 -3.39 -0.29
N ILE A 71 -5.88 -3.42 -1.59
CA ILE A 71 -4.55 -3.17 -2.14
C ILE A 71 -4.66 -1.99 -3.10
N ILE A 72 -4.09 -0.87 -2.71
CA ILE A 72 -4.19 0.40 -3.41
C ILE A 72 -2.83 0.72 -4.03
N ALA A 73 -2.81 1.23 -5.26
CA ALA A 73 -1.60 1.75 -5.86
C ALA A 73 -1.34 3.17 -5.34
N GLY A 74 -0.11 3.47 -4.93
CA GLY A 74 0.26 4.76 -4.36
C GLY A 74 0.70 5.80 -5.39
N ASP A 75 0.54 5.52 -6.68
CA ASP A 75 1.00 6.36 -7.79
C ASP A 75 2.46 6.83 -7.60
N ASP A 76 2.72 8.13 -7.58
CA ASP A 76 4.04 8.75 -7.43
C ASP A 76 4.41 9.05 -5.96
N LEU A 77 3.57 8.62 -5.01
CA LEU A 77 3.85 8.81 -3.59
C LEU A 77 5.12 8.07 -3.17
N LEU A 78 6.04 8.82 -2.57
CA LEU A 78 7.13 8.24 -1.81
C LEU A 78 6.56 7.36 -0.67
N PRO A 79 7.21 6.24 -0.32
CA PRO A 79 6.72 5.32 0.72
C PRO A 79 6.38 6.02 2.05
N GLN A 80 7.18 7.02 2.44
CA GLN A 80 6.95 7.84 3.63
C GLN A 80 5.72 8.75 3.52
N LYS A 81 5.46 9.35 2.34
CA LYS A 81 4.26 10.17 2.09
C LYS A 81 3.01 9.30 2.07
N ALA A 82 3.08 8.15 1.38
CA ALA A 82 2.01 7.16 1.39
C ALA A 82 1.69 6.66 2.80
N ARG A 83 2.69 6.51 3.67
CA ARG A 83 2.46 6.11 5.07
C ARG A 83 1.68 7.18 5.83
N LEU A 84 2.04 8.45 5.68
CA LEU A 84 1.31 9.55 6.32
C LEU A 84 -0.15 9.61 5.83
N LEU A 85 -0.35 9.55 4.52
CA LEU A 85 -1.69 9.57 3.92
C LEU A 85 -2.53 8.35 4.34
N LEU A 86 -1.93 7.16 4.39
CA LEU A 86 -2.62 5.95 4.86
C LEU A 86 -3.00 6.06 6.34
N MET A 87 -2.12 6.58 7.20
CA MET A 87 -2.45 6.79 8.62
C MET A 87 -3.62 7.77 8.78
N LEU A 88 -3.60 8.89 8.05
CA LEU A 88 -4.71 9.85 8.05
C LEU A 88 -6.00 9.19 7.55
N SER A 89 -5.91 8.44 6.44
CA SER A 89 -7.06 7.77 5.86
C SER A 89 -7.69 6.76 6.82
N LEU A 90 -6.87 5.92 7.47
CA LEU A 90 -7.33 4.97 8.48
C LEU A 90 -7.98 5.64 9.70
N ALA A 91 -7.50 6.83 10.10
CA ALA A 91 -8.06 7.58 11.22
C ALA A 91 -9.46 8.15 10.91
N PHE A 92 -9.71 8.57 9.66
CA PHE A 92 -10.96 9.25 9.28
C PHE A 92 -11.95 8.39 8.47
N ALA A 93 -11.50 7.27 7.90
CA ALA A 93 -12.34 6.32 7.16
C ALA A 93 -12.52 4.98 7.88
N GLY A 94 -11.73 4.70 8.94
CA GLY A 94 -11.80 3.43 9.65
C GLY A 94 -11.48 2.25 8.74
N THR A 95 -12.46 1.38 8.52
CA THR A 95 -12.36 0.18 7.66
C THR A 95 -12.98 0.36 6.28
N ASP A 96 -13.41 1.58 5.92
CA ASP A 96 -13.95 1.88 4.58
C ASP A 96 -12.83 1.97 3.55
N VAL A 97 -12.54 0.82 2.92
CA VAL A 97 -11.47 0.67 1.93
C VAL A 97 -11.72 1.52 0.69
N ASP A 98 -12.98 1.72 0.28
CA ASP A 98 -13.30 2.49 -0.92
C ASP A 98 -13.02 3.98 -0.71
N LYS A 99 -13.34 4.50 0.48
CA LYS A 99 -13.00 5.87 0.88
C LYS A 99 -11.49 6.06 1.01
N ILE A 100 -10.78 5.09 1.60
CA ILE A 100 -9.31 5.13 1.67
C ILE A 100 -8.71 5.11 0.26
N ARG A 101 -9.23 4.24 -0.63
CA ARG A 101 -8.79 4.17 -2.02
C ARG A 101 -8.97 5.51 -2.71
N LYS A 102 -10.16 6.11 -2.61
CA LYS A 102 -10.45 7.43 -3.19
C LYS A 102 -9.47 8.50 -2.70
N TRP A 103 -9.15 8.52 -1.41
CA TRP A 103 -8.21 9.50 -0.86
C TRP A 103 -6.78 9.26 -1.30
N VAL A 104 -6.31 8.01 -1.28
CA VAL A 104 -4.96 7.67 -1.72
C VAL A 104 -4.78 7.97 -3.21
N THR A 105 -5.77 7.67 -4.06
CA THR A 105 -5.68 7.91 -5.52
C THR A 105 -6.05 9.34 -5.93
N GLY A 106 -6.72 10.12 -5.08
CA GLY A 106 -7.11 11.50 -5.38
C GLY A 106 -6.15 12.53 -4.77
N LEU A 107 -5.96 12.47 -3.45
CA LEU A 107 -5.07 13.40 -2.72
C LEU A 107 -3.59 13.04 -2.86
N GLY A 108 -3.30 11.80 -3.24
CA GLY A 108 -1.95 11.30 -3.43
C GLY A 108 -1.31 11.70 -4.75
N ASN A 109 -2.09 12.18 -5.71
CA ASN A 109 -1.61 12.52 -7.04
C ASN A 109 -0.94 13.91 -7.06
N PRO A 110 -0.02 14.14 -8.02
CA PRO A 110 0.69 15.42 -8.15
C PRO A 110 -0.24 16.58 -8.51
N GLU A 111 -1.33 16.29 -9.23
CA GLU A 111 -2.48 17.17 -9.32
C GLU A 111 -3.34 16.91 -8.08
N PHE A 112 -3.23 17.79 -7.07
CA PHE A 112 -4.18 17.83 -5.97
C PHE A 112 -5.56 18.17 -6.55
N ASP A 113 -6.32 17.16 -6.94
CA ASP A 113 -7.69 17.35 -7.39
C ASP A 113 -8.60 17.45 -6.16
N LEU A 114 -9.03 18.68 -5.87
CA LEU A 114 -9.94 19.02 -4.78
C LEU A 114 -11.40 19.13 -5.25
N THR A 115 -11.71 18.69 -6.47
CA THR A 115 -13.06 18.80 -7.03
C THR A 115 -14.02 17.68 -6.60
#